data_AF-A0A151QRZ7-F1
#
_entry.id   AF-A0A151QRZ7-F1
#
_cell.length_a   1.000
_cell.length_b   1.000
_cell.length_c   1.000
_cell.angle_alpha   90.00
_cell.angle_beta   90.00
_cell.angle_gamma   90.00
#
_symmetry.space_group_name_H-M   'P 1'
#
loop_
_entity.id
_entity.type
_entity.pdbx_description
1 polymer ?
#
loop_
_entity_poly.entity_id
_entity_poly.type
_entity_poly.pdbx_seq_one_letter_code
_entity_poly.pdbx_strand_id
1 'polypeptide(L)'
;MTSPSSQPQTLSFSAKFDPSNPLEFLSKAFKLVAQRSNFLEKNTAEKEIVLAARTAKETVLNEKKDRQVKTTEEKKKVALAVVEKKDKEVETNEDKKKPQQNDGNGMDLENYSWQQTTTEIIIIPPVPAGMKSENIDLTIKENLLKIKFRGHSPIINGEPYAPLKSEDCFGCEDDHGTTYIILTKQQKGWWKSLMKGDPEIVISKLEHDYPVPDPETRGEMTRIMVID
;
A
#
# COMPACT_ATOMS: atom_id res chain seq x y z
N MET A 1 -50.03 -27.34 -0.77
CA MET A 1 -49.96 -26.03 -1.45
C MET A 1 -48.50 -25.68 -1.62
N THR A 2 -48.03 -25.45 -2.84
CA THR A 2 -46.62 -25.13 -3.14
C THR A 2 -46.42 -23.62 -3.07
N SER A 3 -45.56 -23.16 -2.17
CA SER A 3 -45.20 -21.74 -2.05
C SER A 3 -44.46 -21.22 -3.30
N PRO A 4 -44.63 -19.95 -3.69
CA PRO A 4 -43.94 -19.41 -4.87
C PRO A 4 -42.44 -19.27 -4.58
N SER A 5 -41.60 -19.78 -5.49
CA SER A 5 -40.16 -19.52 -5.45
C SER A 5 -39.88 -18.09 -5.92
N SER A 6 -39.50 -17.22 -4.99
CA SER A 6 -39.13 -15.83 -5.28
C SER A 6 -37.83 -15.77 -6.08
N GLN A 7 -37.91 -15.63 -7.40
CA GLN A 7 -36.75 -15.37 -8.24
C GLN A 7 -36.17 -13.97 -7.96
N PRO A 8 -34.84 -13.78 -7.99
CA PRO A 8 -34.23 -12.45 -7.85
C PRO A 8 -34.63 -11.54 -9.02
N GLN A 9 -35.32 -10.44 -8.73
CA GLN A 9 -35.62 -9.43 -9.74
C GLN A 9 -34.37 -8.63 -10.09
N THR A 10 -33.89 -8.75 -11.33
CA THR A 10 -32.79 -7.93 -11.86
C THR A 10 -33.29 -6.50 -12.11
N LEU A 11 -32.68 -5.52 -11.45
CA LEU A 11 -33.04 -4.10 -11.59
C LEU A 11 -31.97 -3.34 -12.40
N SER A 12 -32.42 -2.39 -13.22
CA SER A 12 -31.54 -1.51 -13.99
C SER A 12 -31.00 -0.35 -13.14
N PHE A 13 -29.70 -0.07 -13.27
CA PHE A 13 -29.03 1.10 -12.70
C PHE A 13 -28.53 2.00 -13.83
N SER A 14 -28.61 3.32 -13.63
CA SER A 14 -28.08 4.32 -14.56
C SER A 14 -27.48 5.47 -13.75
N ALA A 15 -26.24 5.82 -14.07
CA ALA A 15 -25.52 6.95 -13.51
C ALA A 15 -24.58 7.54 -14.57
N LYS A 16 -24.37 8.86 -14.52
CA LYS A 16 -23.38 9.53 -15.36
C LYS A 16 -21.97 9.25 -14.83
N PHE A 17 -21.05 8.93 -15.72
CA PHE A 17 -19.63 8.80 -15.42
C PHE A 17 -18.90 10.07 -15.84
N ASP A 18 -18.20 10.71 -14.91
CA ASP A 18 -17.30 11.83 -15.16
C ASP A 18 -15.85 11.34 -14.99
N PRO A 19 -15.02 11.34 -16.05
CA PRO A 19 -13.61 10.94 -15.94
C PRO A 19 -12.80 11.79 -14.94
N SER A 20 -13.24 13.02 -14.66
CA SER A 20 -12.60 13.97 -13.74
C SER A 20 -12.91 13.66 -12.27
N ASN A 21 -14.02 12.96 -12.00
CA ASN A 21 -14.40 12.51 -10.67
C ASN A 21 -15.08 11.12 -10.72
N PRO A 22 -14.30 10.04 -10.92
CA PRO A 22 -14.84 8.69 -11.01
C PRO A 22 -15.41 8.18 -9.67
N LEU A 23 -15.02 8.76 -8.54
CA LEU A 23 -15.47 8.36 -7.20
C LEU A 23 -16.96 8.67 -6.97
N GLU A 24 -17.48 9.74 -7.57
CA GLU A 24 -18.90 10.11 -7.49
C GLU A 24 -19.82 9.04 -8.13
N PHE A 25 -19.39 8.44 -9.24
CA PHE A 25 -20.08 7.31 -9.87
C PHE A 25 -20.07 6.07 -8.95
N LEU A 26 -18.92 5.74 -8.36
CA LEU A 26 -18.77 4.60 -7.45
C LEU A 26 -19.60 4.79 -6.16
N SER A 27 -19.62 5.99 -5.60
CA SER A 27 -20.46 6.35 -4.44
C SER A 27 -21.95 6.10 -4.71
N LYS A 28 -22.45 6.52 -5.88
CA LYS A 28 -23.83 6.24 -6.32
C LYS A 28 -24.10 4.74 -6.49
N ALA A 29 -23.15 3.98 -7.02
CA ALA A 29 -23.26 2.53 -7.15
C ALA A 29 -23.31 1.84 -5.77
N PHE A 30 -22.40 2.18 -4.84
CA PHE A 30 -22.41 1.62 -3.49
C PHE A 30 -23.67 2.00 -2.71
N LYS A 31 -24.20 3.22 -2.89
CA LYS A 31 -25.49 3.63 -2.30
C LYS A 31 -26.66 2.79 -2.80
N LEU A 32 -26.67 2.38 -4.08
CA LEU A 32 -27.66 1.42 -4.58
C LEU A 32 -27.47 0.04 -3.93
N VAL A 33 -26.24 -0.46 -3.85
CA VAL A 33 -25.93 -1.75 -3.22
C VAL A 33 -26.39 -1.78 -1.76
N ALA A 34 -26.17 -0.70 -1.00
CA ALA A 34 -26.66 -0.52 0.37
C ALA A 34 -28.19 -0.55 0.47
N GLN A 35 -28.89 0.09 -0.48
CA GLN A 35 -30.36 0.15 -0.49
C GLN A 35 -31.04 -1.15 -0.94
N ARG A 36 -30.32 -2.04 -1.62
CA ARG A 36 -30.90 -3.20 -2.33
C ARG A 36 -30.33 -4.54 -1.89
N SER A 37 -29.32 -4.56 -1.02
CA SER A 37 -28.70 -5.78 -0.50
C SER A 37 -28.07 -5.56 0.87
N ASN A 38 -27.96 -6.63 1.66
CA ASN A 38 -27.16 -6.65 2.88
C ASN A 38 -25.66 -6.92 2.61
N PHE A 39 -25.18 -6.74 1.38
CA PHE A 39 -23.79 -7.04 1.03
C PHE A 39 -22.82 -6.24 1.90
N LEU A 40 -23.06 -4.94 2.06
CA LEU A 40 -22.20 -4.03 2.82
C LEU A 40 -22.29 -4.22 4.35
N GLU A 41 -23.24 -5.00 4.85
CA GLU A 41 -23.34 -5.35 6.27
C GLU A 41 -22.40 -6.50 6.67
N LYS A 42 -21.82 -7.20 5.68
CA LYS A 42 -20.90 -8.31 5.92
C LYS A 42 -19.51 -7.81 6.31
N ASN A 43 -18.91 -8.45 7.31
CA ASN A 43 -17.50 -8.24 7.68
C ASN A 43 -16.48 -8.62 6.59
N THR A 44 -16.93 -9.24 5.48
CA THR A 44 -16.11 -9.51 4.29
C THR A 44 -16.28 -8.48 3.18
N ALA A 45 -17.31 -7.62 3.23
CA ALA A 45 -17.71 -6.75 2.13
C ALA A 45 -16.58 -5.83 1.64
N GLU A 46 -15.89 -5.18 2.57
CA GLU A 46 -14.75 -4.32 2.26
C GLU A 46 -13.61 -5.08 1.59
N LYS A 47 -13.31 -6.30 2.06
CA LYS A 47 -12.27 -7.17 1.47
C LYS A 47 -12.64 -7.58 0.05
N GLU A 48 -13.90 -7.94 -0.18
CA GLU A 48 -14.44 -8.30 -1.50
C GLU A 48 -14.43 -7.11 -2.47
N ILE A 49 -14.80 -5.90 -2.01
CA ILE A 49 -14.72 -4.66 -2.81
C ILE A 49 -13.26 -4.33 -3.16
N VAL A 50 -12.36 -4.37 -2.17
CA VAL A 50 -10.92 -4.10 -2.38
C VAL A 50 -10.31 -5.12 -3.33
N LEU A 51 -10.68 -6.41 -3.23
CA LEU A 51 -10.25 -7.44 -4.17
C LEU A 51 -10.75 -7.14 -5.59
N ALA A 52 -12.03 -6.85 -5.77
CA ALA A 52 -12.59 -6.50 -7.08
C ALA A 52 -11.92 -5.25 -7.69
N ALA A 53 -11.64 -4.23 -6.88
CA ALA A 53 -10.92 -3.02 -7.31
C ALA A 53 -9.45 -3.32 -7.69
N ARG A 54 -8.77 -4.21 -6.95
CA ARG A 54 -7.42 -4.70 -7.29
C ARG A 54 -7.44 -5.44 -8.64
N THR A 55 -8.37 -6.36 -8.85
CA THR A 55 -8.54 -7.09 -10.12
C THR A 55 -8.81 -6.15 -11.30
N ALA A 56 -9.70 -5.15 -11.13
CA ALA A 56 -9.98 -4.15 -12.17
C ALA A 56 -8.77 -3.24 -12.47
N LYS A 57 -7.94 -2.93 -11.47
CA LYS A 57 -6.66 -2.21 -11.66
C LYS A 57 -5.65 -3.06 -12.44
N GLU A 58 -5.66 -4.37 -12.22
CA GLU A 58 -4.75 -5.32 -12.88
C GLU A 58 -5.11 -5.58 -14.35
N THR A 59 -6.40 -5.73 -14.70
CA THR A 59 -6.81 -5.87 -16.11
C THR A 59 -6.40 -4.65 -16.92
N VAL A 60 -6.65 -3.43 -16.41
CA VAL A 60 -6.22 -2.17 -17.05
C VAL A 60 -4.68 -2.06 -17.16
N LEU A 61 -3.93 -2.61 -16.20
CA LEU A 61 -2.47 -2.60 -16.25
C LEU A 61 -1.92 -3.61 -17.28
N ASN A 62 -2.53 -4.78 -17.40
CA ASN A 62 -2.13 -5.79 -18.38
C ASN A 62 -2.50 -5.38 -19.81
N GLU A 63 -3.68 -4.79 -20.04
CA GLU A 63 -4.05 -4.17 -21.33
C GLU A 63 -3.07 -3.05 -21.75
N LYS A 64 -2.50 -2.31 -20.79
CA LYS A 64 -1.46 -1.30 -21.05
C LYS A 64 -0.11 -1.93 -21.40
N LYS A 65 0.28 -3.04 -20.77
CA LYS A 65 1.50 -3.79 -21.13
C LYS A 65 1.42 -4.34 -22.55
N ASP A 66 0.31 -4.96 -22.94
CA ASP A 66 0.13 -5.53 -24.28
C ASP A 66 0.16 -4.46 -25.39
N ARG A 67 -0.31 -3.24 -25.10
CA ARG A 67 -0.14 -2.08 -26.00
C ARG A 67 1.30 -1.57 -26.09
N GLN A 68 2.12 -1.76 -25.06
CA GLN A 68 3.52 -1.31 -25.04
C GLN A 68 4.47 -2.29 -25.75
N VAL A 69 4.13 -3.58 -25.81
CA VAL A 69 4.88 -4.59 -26.58
C VAL A 69 4.82 -4.30 -28.10
N LYS A 70 3.69 -3.79 -28.61
CA LYS A 70 3.51 -3.50 -30.05
C LYS A 70 4.30 -2.30 -30.60
N THR A 71 4.98 -1.52 -29.75
CA THR A 71 5.77 -0.35 -30.18
C THR A 71 7.28 -0.56 -30.04
N THR A 72 7.73 -1.78 -29.69
CA THR A 72 9.15 -2.06 -29.39
C THR A 72 9.73 -3.29 -30.11
N GLU A 73 9.14 -3.73 -31.23
CA GLU A 73 9.69 -4.86 -32.02
C GLU A 73 10.80 -4.45 -33.03
N GLU A 74 10.97 -3.16 -33.36
CA GLU A 74 12.03 -2.73 -34.30
C GLU A 74 13.40 -2.44 -33.66
N LYS A 75 13.52 -2.41 -32.32
CA LYS A 75 14.79 -2.03 -31.64
C LYS A 75 15.17 -2.94 -30.48
N LYS A 76 15.43 -4.22 -30.77
CA LYS A 76 16.56 -5.03 -30.21
C LYS A 76 16.62 -6.46 -30.77
N LYS A 77 16.98 -6.57 -32.06
CA LYS A 77 17.85 -7.70 -32.47
C LYS A 77 19.28 -7.38 -31.99
N VAL A 78 20.08 -8.43 -31.78
CA VAL A 78 21.46 -8.39 -31.21
C VAL A 78 21.53 -8.20 -29.69
N ALA A 79 21.33 -9.29 -28.94
CA ALA A 79 22.18 -9.74 -27.82
C ALA A 79 21.63 -11.03 -27.13
N LEU A 80 21.70 -12.18 -27.80
CA LEU A 80 21.84 -13.49 -27.13
C LEU A 80 23.36 -13.73 -26.91
N ALA A 81 23.88 -14.54 -25.98
CA ALA A 81 23.33 -15.44 -24.95
C ALA A 81 24.18 -15.28 -23.64
N VAL A 82 23.98 -15.99 -22.52
CA VAL A 82 24.27 -17.43 -22.29
C VAL A 82 23.47 -18.01 -21.10
N VAL A 83 22.56 -18.96 -21.37
CA VAL A 83 22.31 -20.29 -20.72
C VAL A 83 22.17 -20.34 -19.17
N GLU A 84 21.00 -20.55 -18.55
CA GLU A 84 20.22 -21.82 -18.29
C GLU A 84 21.00 -22.92 -17.50
N LYS A 85 20.45 -23.68 -16.53
CA LYS A 85 19.17 -24.42 -16.37
C LYS A 85 18.78 -24.49 -14.85
N LYS A 86 17.51 -24.44 -14.40
CA LYS A 86 16.45 -25.51 -14.31
C LYS A 86 16.83 -26.66 -13.35
N ASP A 87 15.98 -27.20 -12.45
CA ASP A 87 14.51 -27.40 -12.43
C ASP A 87 13.83 -26.89 -11.10
N LYS A 88 12.53 -26.55 -10.95
CA LYS A 88 11.21 -27.14 -11.33
C LYS A 88 10.85 -28.42 -10.53
N GLU A 89 9.66 -28.65 -9.95
CA GLU A 89 8.35 -27.93 -9.82
C GLU A 89 7.82 -28.10 -8.34
N VAL A 90 6.66 -27.64 -7.84
CA VAL A 90 5.42 -27.06 -8.43
C VAL A 90 4.65 -26.16 -7.41
N GLU A 91 3.56 -25.54 -7.88
CA GLU A 91 2.39 -24.87 -7.24
C GLU A 91 2.21 -24.85 -5.70
N THR A 92 1.94 -23.69 -5.08
CA THR A 92 0.72 -22.87 -5.31
C THR A 92 1.00 -21.42 -5.71
N ASN A 93 0.64 -21.04 -6.95
CA ASN A 93 0.67 -19.65 -7.39
C ASN A 93 -0.56 -18.87 -6.92
N GLU A 94 -0.52 -18.37 -5.69
CA GLU A 94 -1.03 -17.02 -5.47
C GLU A 94 -0.01 -16.07 -6.11
N ASP A 95 -0.40 -15.24 -7.08
CA ASP A 95 0.47 -14.23 -7.69
C ASP A 95 0.75 -13.10 -6.68
N LYS A 96 1.58 -13.40 -5.68
CA LYS A 96 2.19 -12.45 -4.77
C LYS A 96 3.13 -11.59 -5.59
N LYS A 97 2.54 -10.52 -6.14
CA LYS A 97 3.20 -9.47 -6.91
C LYS A 97 4.51 -9.12 -6.21
N LYS A 98 5.63 -9.42 -6.87
CA LYS A 98 6.95 -9.26 -6.24
C LYS A 98 7.10 -7.83 -5.72
N PRO A 99 7.60 -7.64 -4.48
CA PRO A 99 7.85 -6.33 -3.90
C PRO A 99 8.57 -5.42 -4.89
N GLN A 100 8.02 -4.24 -5.12
CA GLN A 100 8.53 -3.34 -6.16
C GLN A 100 9.28 -2.20 -5.49
N GLN A 101 10.53 -1.98 -5.88
CA GLN A 101 11.26 -0.78 -5.49
C GLN A 101 10.53 0.47 -6.00
N ASN A 102 10.48 1.50 -5.16
CA ASN A 102 9.95 2.81 -5.53
C ASN A 102 11.10 3.84 -5.68
N ASP A 103 10.80 4.98 -6.32
CA ASP A 103 11.79 6.04 -6.58
C ASP A 103 12.29 6.71 -5.29
N GLY A 104 11.63 6.46 -4.15
CA GLY A 104 11.98 6.97 -2.83
C GLY A 104 13.06 6.19 -2.08
N ASN A 105 13.92 5.46 -2.82
CA ASN A 105 14.90 4.52 -2.27
C ASN A 105 14.27 3.60 -1.21
N GLY A 106 13.08 3.09 -1.51
CA GLY A 106 12.34 2.20 -0.64
C GLY A 106 11.60 1.15 -1.46
N MET A 107 10.48 0.65 -0.92
CA MET A 107 9.75 -0.45 -1.53
C MET A 107 8.26 -0.36 -1.21
N ASP A 108 7.46 -0.67 -2.22
CA ASP A 108 6.02 -0.85 -2.10
C ASP A 108 5.74 -2.33 -1.82
N LEU A 109 5.25 -2.61 -0.62
CA LEU A 109 4.81 -3.93 -0.16
C LEU A 109 3.28 -4.02 -0.19
N GLU A 110 2.73 -5.22 0.03
CA GLU A 110 1.27 -5.40 0.03
C GLU A 110 0.57 -4.69 1.21
N ASN A 111 1.26 -4.56 2.33
CA ASN A 111 0.72 -4.09 3.61
C ASN A 111 1.26 -2.73 4.08
N TYR A 112 2.20 -2.10 3.37
CA TYR A 112 2.65 -0.71 3.54
C TYR A 112 3.60 -0.32 2.40
N SER A 113 3.78 0.97 2.16
CA SER A 113 4.94 1.48 1.40
C SER A 113 5.94 2.11 2.37
N TRP A 114 7.23 2.04 2.05
CA TRP A 114 8.25 2.81 2.75
C TRP A 114 9.23 3.45 1.78
N GLN A 115 9.83 4.55 2.22
CA GLN A 115 10.81 5.40 1.52
C GLN A 115 11.83 5.92 2.54
N GLN A 116 12.93 6.50 2.08
CA GLN A 116 13.95 7.03 3.00
C GLN A 116 14.79 8.18 2.41
N THR A 117 15.41 8.93 3.31
CA THR A 117 16.57 9.80 3.04
C THR A 117 17.80 9.21 3.73
N THR A 118 18.94 9.92 3.70
CA THR A 118 20.09 9.54 4.55
C THR A 118 19.83 9.61 6.06
N THR A 119 18.81 10.33 6.54
CA THR A 119 18.52 10.54 7.98
C THR A 119 17.23 9.92 8.46
N GLU A 120 16.22 9.81 7.60
CA GLU A 120 14.85 9.43 7.97
C GLU A 120 14.36 8.23 7.15
N ILE A 121 13.32 7.59 7.67
CA ILE A 121 12.49 6.61 6.97
C ILE A 121 11.05 7.07 7.08
N ILE A 122 10.31 6.93 6.01
CA ILE A 122 8.93 7.39 5.89
C ILE A 122 8.09 6.20 5.47
N ILE A 123 7.17 5.80 6.34
CA ILE A 123 6.26 4.67 6.13
C ILE A 123 4.87 5.23 5.87
N ILE A 124 4.22 4.72 4.81
CA ILE A 124 2.85 5.04 4.44
C ILE A 124 2.03 3.76 4.71
N PRO A 125 1.39 3.64 5.89
CA PRO A 125 0.54 2.50 6.21
C PRO A 125 -0.78 2.58 5.42
N PRO A 126 -1.41 1.43 5.10
CA PRO A 126 -2.79 1.41 4.61
C PRO A 126 -3.72 1.80 5.76
N VAL A 127 -4.34 2.98 5.66
CA VAL A 127 -5.27 3.50 6.68
C VAL A 127 -6.65 2.84 6.49
N PRO A 128 -7.20 2.13 7.50
CA PRO A 128 -8.57 1.64 7.46
C PRO A 128 -9.58 2.79 7.45
N ALA A 129 -10.74 2.59 6.81
CA ALA A 129 -11.74 3.63 6.69
C ALA A 129 -12.16 4.20 8.07
N GLY A 130 -12.06 5.52 8.23
CA GLY A 130 -12.43 6.22 9.47
C GLY A 130 -11.37 6.22 10.58
N MET A 131 -10.18 5.64 10.35
CA MET A 131 -9.03 5.84 11.24
C MET A 131 -8.22 7.07 10.85
N LYS A 132 -7.55 7.63 11.85
CA LYS A 132 -6.56 8.70 11.73
C LYS A 132 -5.20 8.28 12.25
N SER A 133 -4.20 9.10 11.97
CA SER A 133 -2.88 9.06 12.61
C SER A 133 -2.93 8.86 14.14
N GLU A 134 -3.84 9.56 14.84
CA GLU A 134 -4.08 9.44 16.30
C GLU A 134 -4.39 8.01 16.80
N ASN A 135 -4.88 7.13 15.91
CA ASN A 135 -5.23 5.75 16.24
C ASN A 135 -4.06 4.78 16.11
N ILE A 136 -2.89 5.23 15.65
CA ILE A 136 -1.69 4.39 15.60
C ILE A 136 -1.08 4.27 17.01
N ASP A 137 -0.67 3.06 17.36
CA ASP A 137 0.28 2.82 18.43
C ASP A 137 1.64 2.47 17.79
N LEU A 138 2.63 3.32 18.05
CA LEU A 138 4.02 3.13 17.65
C LEU A 138 4.83 2.70 18.87
N THR A 139 5.47 1.53 18.79
CA THR A 139 6.40 1.05 19.83
C THR A 139 7.76 0.83 19.18
N ILE A 140 8.78 1.49 19.74
CA ILE A 140 10.17 1.39 19.32
C ILE A 140 11.01 1.00 20.52
N LYS A 141 11.70 -0.14 20.43
CA LYS A 141 12.71 -0.59 21.40
C LYS A 141 13.97 -0.97 20.62
N GLU A 142 15.09 -1.17 21.33
CA GLU A 142 16.42 -1.42 20.75
C GLU A 142 16.41 -2.40 19.55
N ASN A 143 15.65 -3.50 19.65
CA ASN A 143 15.52 -4.52 18.61
C ASN A 143 14.05 -4.78 18.21
N LEU A 144 13.16 -3.80 18.36
CA LEU A 144 11.73 -3.93 18.02
C LEU A 144 11.15 -2.63 17.44
N LEU A 145 10.70 -2.69 16.19
CA LEU A 145 9.75 -1.73 15.62
C LEU A 145 8.39 -2.43 15.49
N LYS A 146 7.36 -1.82 16.09
CA LYS A 146 5.98 -2.29 16.02
C LYS A 146 5.04 -1.14 15.73
N ILE A 147 4.24 -1.30 14.69
CA ILE A 147 3.25 -0.34 14.21
C ILE A 147 1.91 -1.08 14.08
N LYS A 148 0.88 -0.57 14.76
CA LYS A 148 -0.50 -1.08 14.67
C LYS A 148 -1.49 0.07 14.79
N PHE A 149 -2.70 -0.12 14.28
CA PHE A 149 -3.84 0.70 14.74
C PHE A 149 -4.44 0.10 16.02
N ARG A 150 -4.98 0.94 16.91
CA ARG A 150 -5.65 0.52 18.14
C ARG A 150 -6.81 -0.44 17.82
N GLY A 151 -6.82 -1.60 18.47
CA GLY A 151 -7.79 -2.67 18.23
C GLY A 151 -7.50 -3.57 17.03
N HIS A 152 -6.42 -3.32 16.26
CA HIS A 152 -6.10 -4.07 15.04
C HIS A 152 -4.77 -4.84 15.16
N SER A 153 -4.60 -5.84 14.28
CA SER A 153 -3.33 -6.56 14.13
C SER A 153 -2.20 -5.62 13.72
N PRO A 154 -0.94 -5.89 14.12
CA PRO A 154 0.21 -5.10 13.68
C PRO A 154 0.41 -5.14 12.16
N ILE A 155 0.74 -3.97 11.60
CA ILE A 155 1.14 -3.79 10.20
C ILE A 155 2.62 -4.19 10.07
N ILE A 156 3.44 -3.73 11.01
CA ILE A 156 4.86 -4.05 11.16
C ILE A 156 5.08 -4.52 12.60
N ASN A 157 5.85 -5.59 12.78
CA ASN A 157 6.24 -6.13 14.08
C ASN A 157 7.48 -7.02 13.92
N GLY A 158 8.67 -6.47 14.19
CA GLY A 158 9.94 -7.19 14.07
C GLY A 158 11.13 -6.32 14.43
N GLU A 159 12.33 -6.77 14.07
CA GLU A 159 13.56 -6.04 14.32
C GLU A 159 13.90 -5.09 13.15
N PRO A 160 14.09 -3.77 13.38
CA PRO A 160 14.47 -2.83 12.32
C PRO A 160 15.88 -3.15 11.80
N TYR A 161 16.17 -2.78 10.55
CA TYR A 161 17.47 -3.04 9.92
C TYR A 161 18.66 -2.50 10.75
N ALA A 162 18.50 -1.31 11.35
CA ALA A 162 19.43 -0.72 12.29
C ALA A 162 18.68 0.08 13.39
N PRO A 163 19.35 0.54 14.45
CA PRO A 163 18.71 1.31 15.52
C PRO A 163 18.08 2.64 15.08
N LEU A 164 16.97 2.98 15.73
CA LEU A 164 16.20 4.21 15.55
C LEU A 164 16.33 5.10 16.79
N LYS A 165 16.21 6.41 16.59
CA LYS A 165 16.16 7.42 17.66
C LYS A 165 14.68 7.63 18.05
N SER A 166 14.19 6.87 19.03
CA SER A 166 12.76 6.76 19.33
C SER A 166 12.12 8.09 19.74
N GLU A 167 12.87 8.99 20.38
CA GLU A 167 12.41 10.31 20.82
C GLU A 167 12.13 11.29 19.65
N ASP A 168 12.71 11.02 18.47
CA ASP A 168 12.52 11.78 17.23
C ASP A 168 11.66 10.99 16.21
N CYS A 169 10.91 9.98 16.65
CA CYS A 169 9.98 9.21 15.81
C CYS A 169 8.53 9.60 16.11
N PHE A 170 7.72 9.81 15.08
CA PHE A 170 6.31 10.20 15.21
C PHE A 170 5.55 9.79 13.95
N GLY A 171 4.22 9.89 13.98
CA GLY A 171 3.44 9.90 12.74
C GLY A 171 2.60 11.16 12.65
N CYS A 172 2.09 11.41 11.45
CA CYS A 172 1.34 12.60 11.10
C CYS A 172 0.34 12.29 9.98
N GLU A 173 -0.44 13.30 9.60
CA GLU A 173 -1.47 13.22 8.57
C GLU A 173 -1.39 14.49 7.72
N ASP A 174 -1.45 14.38 6.39
CA ASP A 174 -1.50 15.55 5.51
C ASP A 174 -2.93 16.12 5.38
N ASP A 175 -3.07 17.27 4.72
CA ASP A 175 -4.35 17.93 4.42
C ASP A 175 -5.32 17.07 3.56
N HIS A 176 -4.84 15.96 3.02
CA HIS A 176 -5.61 15.01 2.21
C HIS A 176 -6.02 13.75 2.99
N GLY A 177 -5.63 13.64 4.27
CA GLY A 177 -5.91 12.49 5.13
C GLY A 177 -4.93 11.32 4.96
N THR A 178 -3.82 11.50 4.24
CA THR A 178 -2.77 10.49 4.13
C THR A 178 -2.00 10.44 5.42
N THR A 179 -1.98 9.28 6.09
CA THR A 179 -1.16 9.07 7.28
C THR A 179 0.27 8.67 6.92
N TYR A 180 1.24 9.25 7.61
CA TYR A 180 2.66 8.94 7.52
C TYR A 180 3.22 8.56 8.89
N ILE A 181 4.26 7.74 8.93
CA ILE A 181 5.07 7.46 10.11
C ILE A 181 6.53 7.76 9.75
N ILE A 182 7.11 8.72 10.46
CA ILE A 182 8.48 9.20 10.26
C ILE A 182 9.35 8.60 11.37
N LEU A 183 10.37 7.85 10.96
CA LEU A 183 11.34 7.23 11.85
C LEU A 183 12.72 7.85 11.64
N THR A 184 13.30 8.39 12.72
CA THR A 184 14.63 9.00 12.69
C THR A 184 15.70 7.92 12.93
N LYS A 185 16.67 7.81 12.02
CA LYS A 185 17.77 6.84 12.14
C LYS A 185 18.77 7.29 13.20
N GLN A 186 19.23 6.38 14.06
CA GLN A 186 20.27 6.71 15.06
C GLN A 186 21.63 7.01 14.40
N GLN A 187 21.90 6.40 13.24
CA GLN A 187 23.08 6.67 12.42
C GLN A 187 22.67 7.02 10.99
N LYS A 188 23.28 8.07 10.41
CA LYS A 188 23.02 8.48 9.04
C LYS A 188 23.52 7.42 8.06
N GLY A 189 22.70 7.08 7.07
CA GLY A 189 23.04 6.11 6.04
C GLY A 189 21.81 5.56 5.33
N TRP A 190 22.06 4.91 4.20
CA TRP A 190 21.03 4.22 3.42
C TRP A 190 20.80 2.81 3.95
N TRP A 191 19.54 2.47 4.19
CA TRP A 191 19.11 1.15 4.61
C TRP A 191 18.70 0.33 3.38
N LYS A 192 19.16 -0.91 3.29
CA LYS A 192 18.80 -1.79 2.18
C LYS A 192 17.47 -2.52 2.39
N SER A 193 16.87 -2.43 3.57
CA SER A 193 15.54 -2.93 3.89
C SER A 193 14.98 -2.16 5.09
N LEU A 194 13.67 -2.23 5.35
CA LEU A 194 13.10 -1.64 6.58
C LEU A 194 13.40 -2.51 7.79
N MET A 195 13.06 -3.80 7.71
CA MET A 195 13.27 -4.79 8.76
C MET A 195 14.42 -5.74 8.42
N LYS A 196 14.97 -6.44 9.41
CA LYS A 196 15.89 -7.55 9.17
C LYS A 196 15.13 -8.74 8.57
N GLY A 197 15.61 -9.24 7.43
CA GLY A 197 14.99 -10.35 6.69
C GLY A 197 13.96 -9.92 5.65
N ASP A 198 13.61 -8.63 5.56
CA ASP A 198 12.84 -8.09 4.44
C ASP A 198 13.63 -8.16 3.11
N PRO A 199 12.95 -8.13 1.95
CA PRO A 199 13.61 -8.04 0.65
C PRO A 199 14.52 -6.80 0.55
N GLU A 200 15.71 -6.99 -0.01
CA GLU A 200 16.69 -5.91 -0.13
C GLU A 200 16.51 -5.07 -1.40
N ILE A 201 16.74 -3.76 -1.28
CA ILE A 201 16.63 -2.78 -2.36
C ILE A 201 18.02 -2.39 -2.91
N VAL A 202 18.09 -2.10 -4.22
CA VAL A 202 19.24 -1.41 -4.82
C VAL A 202 19.06 0.10 -4.60
N ILE A 203 19.92 0.70 -3.78
CA ILE A 203 19.86 2.13 -3.41
C ILE A 203 20.48 3.00 -4.51
N SER A 204 19.73 4.01 -4.97
CA SER A 204 20.29 5.16 -5.70
C SER A 204 20.79 6.21 -4.71
N LYS A 205 21.98 6.78 -4.95
CA LYS A 205 22.51 7.88 -4.12
C LYS A 205 21.90 9.25 -4.47
N LEU A 206 20.90 9.29 -5.36
CA LEU A 206 20.11 10.48 -5.63
C LEU A 206 18.97 10.54 -4.59
N GLU A 207 18.93 11.60 -3.79
CA GLU A 207 17.74 11.95 -3.01
C GLU A 207 16.72 12.59 -3.97
N HIS A 208 15.49 12.10 -3.96
CA HIS A 208 14.35 12.74 -4.63
C HIS A 208 13.56 13.54 -3.59
N ASP A 209 13.00 14.68 -3.98
CA ASP A 209 12.03 15.39 -3.15
C ASP A 209 10.71 14.60 -3.08
N TYR A 210 10.14 14.51 -1.89
CA TYR A 210 8.93 13.74 -1.62
C TYR A 210 7.76 14.67 -1.23
N PRO A 211 6.50 14.29 -1.51
CA PRO A 211 5.32 14.98 -1.00
C PRO A 211 5.10 14.59 0.47
N VAL A 212 6.07 14.94 1.30
CA VAL A 212 6.07 14.76 2.75
C VAL A 212 6.02 16.16 3.33
N PRO A 213 5.20 16.43 4.36
CA PRO A 213 5.15 17.73 5.01
C PRO A 213 6.55 18.26 5.33
N ASP A 214 6.79 19.54 5.07
CA ASP A 214 8.07 20.19 5.37
C ASP A 214 8.34 20.25 6.89
N PRO A 215 9.58 20.52 7.33
CA PRO A 215 9.92 20.51 8.76
C PRO A 215 9.14 21.51 9.63
N GLU A 216 8.60 22.59 9.06
CA GLU A 216 7.78 23.57 9.75
C GLU A 216 6.38 23.00 10.01
N THR A 217 5.75 22.46 8.96
CA THR A 217 4.48 21.73 9.02
C THR A 217 4.55 20.50 9.93
N ARG A 218 5.68 19.77 9.93
CA ARG A 218 5.95 18.68 10.90
C ARG A 218 6.01 19.16 12.35
N GLY A 219 6.42 20.41 12.58
CA GLY A 219 6.47 21.02 13.91
C GLY A 219 5.08 21.26 14.52
N GLU A 220 4.06 21.46 13.68
CA GLU A 220 2.66 21.68 14.08
C GLU A 220 1.87 20.37 14.24
N MET A 221 2.44 19.24 13.82
CA MET A 221 1.74 17.95 13.77
C MET A 221 1.60 17.26 15.14
N THR A 222 0.45 16.61 15.34
CA THR A 222 0.14 15.88 16.58
C THR A 222 1.08 14.68 16.75
N ARG A 223 1.99 14.76 17.72
CA ARG A 223 2.86 13.64 18.07
C ARG A 223 2.04 12.45 18.56
N ILE A 224 2.06 11.38 17.79
CA ILE A 224 1.57 10.07 18.22
C ILE A 224 2.41 9.63 19.42
N MET A 225 1.75 9.17 20.49
CA MET A 225 2.46 8.66 21.67
C MET A 225 3.27 7.41 21.30
N VAL A 226 4.60 7.53 21.36
CA VAL A 226 5.49 6.37 21.39
C VAL A 226 5.28 5.67 22.72
N ILE A 227 4.95 4.37 22.68
CA ILE A 227 4.74 3.55 23.88
C ILE A 227 5.99 2.68 24.08
N ASP A 228 6.77 3.01 25.11
CA ASP A 228 7.97 2.30 25.57
C ASP A 228 7.73 0.91 26.15
#